data_AF-A0A9E5HMT7-F1
#
_entry.id   AF-A0A9E5HMT7-F1
#
_cell.length_a   1.000
_cell.length_b   1.000
_cell.length_c   1.000
_cell.angle_alpha   90.00
_cell.angle_beta   90.00
_cell.angle_gamma   90.00
#
_symmetry.space_group_name_H-M   'P 1'
#
loop_
_entity.id
_entity.type
_entity.pdbx_description
1 polymer ?
#
loop_
_entity_poly.entity_id
_entity_poly.type
_entity_poly.pdbx_seq_one_letter_code
_entity_poly.pdbx_strand_id
1 'polypeptide(L)'
;MRHVILSIVMWLLANVAYAFEIEDRAVFGDETENAPLLIVSTADISYFKPIIDAFRAFRPNVTIDYTVASSTEVMNAIAQEKQSFDIVISSAMDLQTKLANDGFARKHTPPASQDLPDWAVWNDMVYAFTQEPAGFVISNALFEGLPIPQNRQQLISALRQNPDRFKGRVGTYDIRKSGAGYLFATQDARASDTYWRLTEVMGTLDPTLYCCASEMIDDVVNGELAVAYNVLASYAEKSPHQDKFTIILPSDFSIVMLRTMLIPKTSDNPILAADFLDFVLAQTYPSGV
;
A
#
# COMPACT_ATOMS: atom_id res chain seq x y z
N MET A 1 15.68 -9.05 -48.72
CA MET A 1 15.21 -7.68 -48.42
C MET A 1 13.79 -7.65 -47.84
N ARG A 2 12.79 -8.33 -48.44
CA ARG A 2 11.39 -8.32 -47.92
C ARG A 2 11.23 -8.87 -46.49
N HIS A 3 11.97 -9.93 -46.15
CA HIS A 3 11.95 -10.51 -44.79
C HIS A 3 12.65 -9.63 -43.76
N VAL A 4 13.73 -8.92 -44.15
CA VAL A 4 14.46 -8.01 -43.25
C VAL A 4 13.61 -6.79 -42.90
N ILE A 5 12.86 -6.26 -43.86
CA ILE A 5 11.92 -5.15 -43.62
C ILE A 5 10.77 -5.60 -42.72
N LEU A 6 10.24 -6.81 -42.90
CA LEU A 6 9.19 -7.36 -42.04
C LEU A 6 9.68 -7.57 -40.59
N SER A 7 10.93 -8.02 -40.41
CA SER A 7 11.55 -8.18 -39.10
C SER A 7 11.80 -6.84 -38.40
N ILE A 8 12.23 -5.82 -39.13
CA ILE A 8 12.42 -4.45 -38.58
C ILE A 8 11.06 -3.84 -38.20
N VAL A 9 10.01 -4.06 -39.00
CA VAL A 9 8.65 -3.61 -38.69
C VAL A 9 8.06 -4.35 -37.49
N MET A 10 8.29 -5.67 -37.35
CA MET A 10 7.90 -6.39 -36.13
C MET A 10 8.70 -5.96 -34.89
N TRP A 11 9.97 -5.59 -35.04
CA TRP A 11 10.80 -5.07 -33.94
C TRP A 11 10.41 -3.64 -33.53
N LEU A 12 9.96 -2.82 -34.49
CA LEU A 12 9.38 -1.49 -34.24
C LEU A 12 7.92 -1.56 -33.72
N LEU A 13 7.18 -2.62 -34.03
CA LEU A 13 5.85 -2.89 -33.44
C LEU A 13 5.94 -3.56 -32.06
N ALA A 14 7.09 -4.15 -31.72
CA ALA A 14 7.48 -4.52 -30.37
C ALA A 14 8.02 -3.31 -29.58
N ASN A 15 7.49 -2.11 -29.84
CA ASN A 15 7.40 -1.13 -28.76
C ASN A 15 6.59 -1.81 -27.67
N VAL A 16 7.29 -2.25 -26.64
CA VAL A 16 6.71 -2.85 -25.44
C VAL A 16 5.59 -1.91 -25.01
N ALA A 17 4.34 -2.34 -25.22
CA ALA A 17 3.23 -1.72 -24.53
C ALA A 17 3.48 -2.07 -23.06
N TYR A 18 4.18 -1.18 -22.35
CA TYR A 18 4.27 -1.22 -20.91
C TYR A 18 2.85 -0.95 -20.41
N ALA A 19 2.16 -2.03 -20.08
CA ALA A 19 0.97 -1.98 -19.26
C ALA A 19 1.41 -2.08 -17.81
N PHE A 20 0.69 -1.42 -16.93
CA PHE A 20 0.99 -1.42 -15.50
C PHE A 20 1.02 -2.86 -14.97
N GLU A 21 1.92 -3.11 -14.04
CA GLU A 21 2.11 -4.47 -13.49
C GLU A 21 1.06 -4.76 -12.42
N ILE A 22 0.33 -5.87 -12.62
CA ILE A 22 -0.66 -6.39 -11.66
C ILE A 22 0.03 -7.38 -10.75
N GLU A 23 -0.10 -7.18 -9.44
CA GLU A 23 0.42 -8.08 -8.40
C GLU A 23 -0.57 -9.19 -8.07
N ASP A 24 -1.86 -8.86 -7.99
CA ASP A 24 -2.94 -9.82 -7.72
C ASP A 24 -4.28 -9.32 -8.28
N ARG A 25 -5.24 -10.21 -8.50
CA ARG A 25 -6.59 -9.85 -8.96
C ARG A 25 -7.62 -10.86 -8.49
N ALA A 26 -8.75 -10.36 -8.00
CA ALA A 26 -9.90 -11.18 -7.64
C ALA A 26 -11.21 -10.52 -8.07
N VAL A 27 -12.15 -11.35 -8.52
CA VAL A 27 -13.52 -10.94 -8.84
C VAL A 27 -14.46 -11.46 -7.74
N PHE A 28 -15.31 -10.58 -7.22
CA PHE A 28 -16.28 -10.86 -6.17
C PHE A 28 -17.68 -10.62 -6.69
N GLY A 29 -18.46 -11.67 -6.86
CA GLY A 29 -19.76 -11.58 -7.51
C GLY A 29 -20.02 -12.74 -8.44
N ASP A 30 -21.27 -12.91 -8.80
CA ASP A 30 -21.64 -13.72 -9.96
C ASP A 30 -21.48 -12.88 -11.23
N GLU A 31 -21.39 -13.54 -12.39
CA GLU A 31 -21.52 -12.83 -13.66
C GLU A 31 -22.94 -12.27 -13.78
N THR A 32 -23.04 -10.96 -13.97
CA THR A 32 -24.34 -10.27 -14.17
C THR A 32 -24.35 -9.54 -15.50
N GLU A 33 -25.53 -9.10 -15.95
CA GLU A 33 -25.65 -8.23 -17.14
C GLU A 33 -25.02 -6.84 -16.93
N ASN A 34 -24.78 -6.45 -15.67
CA ASN A 34 -24.17 -5.16 -15.34
C ASN A 34 -22.64 -5.26 -15.34
N ALA A 35 -21.99 -4.21 -15.83
CA ALA A 35 -20.53 -4.10 -15.74
C ALA A 35 -20.07 -4.10 -14.26
N PRO A 36 -18.97 -4.79 -13.92
CA PRO A 36 -18.44 -4.80 -12.56
C PRO A 36 -17.92 -3.42 -12.15
N LEU A 37 -17.93 -3.14 -10.83
CA LEU A 37 -17.19 -2.02 -10.27
C LEU A 37 -15.69 -2.33 -10.31
N LEU A 38 -14.92 -1.54 -11.05
CA LEU A 38 -13.49 -1.77 -11.22
C LEU A 38 -12.68 -1.01 -10.17
N ILE A 39 -11.94 -1.73 -9.33
CA ILE A 39 -11.12 -1.14 -8.25
C ILE A 39 -9.65 -1.48 -8.50
N VAL A 40 -8.79 -0.47 -8.50
CA VAL A 40 -7.34 -0.65 -8.42
C VAL A 40 -6.84 -0.22 -7.05
N SER A 41 -5.99 -1.03 -6.42
CA SER A 41 -5.62 -0.86 -5.02
C SER A 41 -4.18 -1.24 -4.71
N THR A 42 -3.61 -0.60 -3.69
CA THR A 42 -2.35 -1.02 -3.04
C THR A 42 -2.56 -1.85 -1.77
N ALA A 43 -3.79 -2.24 -1.47
CA ALA A 43 -4.11 -3.11 -0.34
C ALA A 43 -4.32 -4.54 -0.83
N ASP A 44 -3.68 -5.52 -0.20
CA ASP A 44 -3.85 -6.90 -0.63
C ASP A 44 -5.31 -7.35 -0.43
N ILE A 45 -5.75 -8.24 -1.32
CA ILE A 45 -7.13 -8.73 -1.36
C ILE A 45 -7.56 -9.31 0.00
N SER A 46 -6.71 -10.06 0.68
CA SER A 46 -7.05 -10.68 1.97
C SER A 46 -7.43 -9.65 3.05
N TYR A 47 -6.79 -8.49 3.06
CA TYR A 47 -7.06 -7.42 4.02
C TYR A 47 -8.31 -6.62 3.68
N PHE A 48 -8.58 -6.44 2.38
CA PHE A 48 -9.68 -5.60 1.91
C PHE A 48 -10.98 -6.39 1.67
N LYS A 49 -10.90 -7.71 1.53
CA LYS A 49 -12.05 -8.60 1.32
C LYS A 49 -13.20 -8.38 2.30
N PRO A 50 -12.99 -8.16 3.62
CA PRO A 50 -14.12 -7.91 4.53
C PRO A 50 -14.96 -6.68 4.15
N ILE A 51 -14.33 -5.62 3.62
CA ILE A 51 -15.03 -4.42 3.15
C ILE A 51 -15.83 -4.74 1.89
N ILE A 52 -15.24 -5.50 0.95
CA ILE A 52 -15.92 -5.98 -0.26
C ILE A 52 -17.14 -6.85 0.10
N ASP A 53 -16.98 -7.81 1.01
CA ASP A 53 -18.06 -8.69 1.44
C ASP A 53 -19.20 -7.89 2.08
N ALA A 54 -18.87 -6.91 2.93
CA ALA A 54 -19.86 -6.03 3.54
C ALA A 54 -20.60 -5.19 2.50
N PHE A 55 -19.89 -4.62 1.50
CA PHE A 55 -20.52 -3.84 0.44
C PHE A 55 -21.44 -4.72 -0.40
N ARG A 56 -21.05 -5.96 -0.72
CA ARG A 56 -21.89 -6.89 -1.46
C ARG A 56 -23.11 -7.35 -0.66
N ALA A 57 -23.02 -7.44 0.68
CA ALA A 57 -24.20 -7.66 1.50
C ALA A 57 -25.20 -6.48 1.41
N PHE A 58 -24.69 -5.26 1.29
CA PHE A 58 -25.48 -4.04 1.08
C PHE A 58 -26.00 -3.88 -0.36
N ARG A 59 -25.21 -4.30 -1.37
CA ARG A 59 -25.51 -4.31 -2.80
C ARG A 59 -25.34 -5.71 -3.41
N PRO A 60 -26.30 -6.63 -3.22
CA PRO A 60 -26.14 -8.04 -3.64
C PRO A 60 -25.91 -8.26 -5.13
N ASN A 61 -26.37 -7.34 -5.98
CA ASN A 61 -26.31 -7.44 -7.44
C ASN A 61 -25.06 -6.79 -8.06
N VAL A 62 -24.09 -6.37 -7.23
CA VAL A 62 -22.85 -5.73 -7.70
C VAL A 62 -21.72 -6.75 -7.72
N THR A 63 -21.10 -6.88 -8.89
CA THR A 63 -19.82 -7.57 -9.07
C THR A 63 -18.69 -6.57 -8.89
N ILE A 64 -17.64 -6.94 -8.16
CA ILE A 64 -16.45 -6.11 -7.94
C ILE A 64 -15.25 -6.82 -8.55
N ASP A 65 -14.50 -6.12 -9.41
CA ASP A 65 -13.22 -6.57 -9.95
C ASP A 65 -12.11 -5.79 -9.24
N TYR A 66 -11.35 -6.48 -8.41
CA TYR A 66 -10.36 -5.87 -7.54
C TYR A 66 -8.96 -6.26 -8.02
N THR A 67 -8.20 -5.25 -8.48
CA THR A 67 -6.83 -5.40 -8.96
C THR A 67 -5.86 -4.79 -7.96
N VAL A 68 -4.84 -5.55 -7.57
CA VAL A 68 -3.75 -5.11 -6.70
C VAL A 68 -2.54 -4.75 -7.55
N ALA A 69 -1.93 -3.62 -7.25
CA ALA A 69 -0.67 -3.19 -7.86
C ALA A 69 0.10 -2.28 -6.91
N SER A 70 1.43 -2.21 -7.07
CA SER A 70 2.24 -1.24 -6.34
C SER A 70 1.76 0.19 -6.60
N SER A 71 1.97 1.11 -5.67
CA SER A 71 1.52 2.49 -5.84
C SER A 71 2.11 3.19 -7.07
N THR A 72 3.31 2.80 -7.50
CA THR A 72 3.93 3.34 -8.73
C THR A 72 3.17 2.86 -9.96
N GLU A 73 2.75 1.59 -9.97
CA GLU A 73 1.94 1.02 -11.03
C GLU A 73 0.50 1.57 -11.03
N VAL A 74 -0.09 1.82 -9.85
CA VAL A 74 -1.35 2.56 -9.74
C VAL A 74 -1.24 3.96 -10.36
N MET A 75 -0.13 4.67 -10.10
CA MET A 75 0.11 5.97 -10.74
C MET A 75 0.23 5.85 -12.26
N ASN A 76 0.95 4.84 -12.76
CA ASN A 76 1.09 4.61 -14.20
C ASN A 76 -0.27 4.29 -14.85
N ALA A 77 -1.04 3.39 -14.25
CA ALA A 77 -2.37 2.99 -14.72
C ALA A 77 -3.30 4.19 -14.88
N ILE A 78 -3.32 5.11 -13.91
CA ILE A 78 -4.26 6.24 -13.91
C ILE A 78 -3.72 7.44 -14.70
N ALA A 79 -2.47 7.85 -14.50
CA ALA A 79 -1.95 9.09 -15.06
C ALA A 79 -1.39 8.92 -16.47
N GLN A 80 -0.75 7.79 -16.78
CA GLN A 80 -0.08 7.55 -18.06
C GLN A 80 -0.96 6.76 -19.02
N GLU A 81 -1.45 5.59 -18.57
CA GLU A 81 -2.24 4.68 -19.39
C GLU A 81 -3.72 5.05 -19.46
N LYS A 82 -4.20 5.82 -18.48
CA LYS A 82 -5.60 6.27 -18.37
C LYS A 82 -6.60 5.10 -18.37
N GLN A 83 -6.25 4.04 -17.65
CA GLN A 83 -7.12 2.88 -17.45
C GLN A 83 -8.46 3.32 -16.82
N SER A 84 -9.55 2.69 -17.24
CA SER A 84 -10.92 2.98 -16.78
C SER A 84 -11.25 2.29 -15.47
N PHE A 85 -10.52 2.58 -14.39
CA PHE A 85 -10.92 2.16 -13.04
C PHE A 85 -12.01 3.08 -12.48
N ASP A 86 -12.85 2.56 -11.59
CA ASP A 86 -13.91 3.32 -10.93
C ASP A 86 -13.50 3.85 -9.56
N ILE A 87 -12.64 3.11 -8.85
CA ILE A 87 -12.08 3.52 -7.56
C ILE A 87 -10.58 3.24 -7.56
N VAL A 88 -9.82 4.22 -7.04
CA VAL A 88 -8.38 4.09 -6.78
C VAL A 88 -8.15 4.13 -5.29
N ILE A 89 -7.58 3.06 -4.74
CA ILE A 89 -7.25 2.93 -3.32
C ILE A 89 -5.74 2.89 -3.16
N SER A 90 -5.16 3.79 -2.35
CA SER A 90 -3.71 3.76 -2.16
C SER A 90 -3.25 4.22 -0.79
N SER A 91 -2.18 3.60 -0.33
CA SER A 91 -1.39 3.99 0.84
C SER A 91 -0.36 5.10 0.55
N ALA A 92 -0.08 5.39 -0.74
CA ALA A 92 0.80 6.48 -1.12
C ALA A 92 0.01 7.80 -1.15
N MET A 93 -0.15 8.42 0.02
CA MET A 93 -0.95 9.63 0.22
C MET A 93 -0.54 10.78 -0.71
N ASP A 94 0.77 10.99 -0.85
CA ASP A 94 1.36 12.01 -1.70
C ASP A 94 1.00 11.81 -3.19
N LEU A 95 1.03 10.56 -3.65
CA LEU A 95 0.68 10.21 -5.02
C LEU A 95 -0.83 10.37 -5.29
N GLN A 96 -1.68 10.05 -4.31
CA GLN A 96 -3.13 10.25 -4.40
C GLN A 96 -3.49 11.74 -4.45
N THR A 97 -2.86 12.56 -3.59
CA THR A 97 -2.99 14.01 -3.65
C THR A 97 -2.49 14.55 -4.99
N LYS A 98 -1.38 14.01 -5.53
CA LYS A 98 -0.87 14.39 -6.83
C LYS A 98 -1.85 14.08 -7.96
N LEU A 99 -2.45 12.88 -7.99
CA LEU A 99 -3.48 12.53 -8.98
C LEU A 99 -4.63 13.54 -8.96
N ALA A 100 -5.13 13.87 -7.77
CA ALA A 100 -6.21 14.82 -7.63
C ALA A 100 -5.80 16.24 -8.06
N ASN A 101 -4.62 16.71 -7.63
CA ASN A 101 -4.10 18.02 -7.98
C ASN A 101 -3.83 18.18 -9.50
N ASP A 102 -3.37 17.12 -10.15
CA ASP A 102 -3.10 17.10 -11.60
C ASP A 102 -4.38 16.90 -12.43
N GLY A 103 -5.54 16.81 -11.77
CA GLY A 103 -6.85 16.77 -12.42
C GLY A 103 -7.29 15.39 -12.87
N PHE A 104 -6.73 14.31 -12.31
CA PHE A 104 -7.14 12.93 -12.56
C PHE A 104 -8.26 12.44 -11.64
N ALA A 105 -8.62 13.17 -10.58
CA ALA A 105 -9.74 12.82 -9.71
C ALA A 105 -11.01 13.62 -10.04
N ARG A 106 -12.17 13.02 -9.75
CA ARG A 106 -13.48 13.68 -9.72
C ARG A 106 -13.73 14.23 -8.32
N LYS A 107 -14.41 15.38 -8.24
CA LYS A 107 -15.00 15.81 -6.96
C LYS A 107 -16.18 14.92 -6.62
N HIS A 108 -16.32 14.62 -5.34
CA HIS A 108 -17.48 13.97 -4.76
C HIS A 108 -17.89 14.74 -3.51
N THR A 109 -19.16 14.73 -3.15
CA THR A 109 -19.60 15.30 -1.88
C THR A 109 -20.40 14.21 -1.20
N PRO A 110 -19.85 13.58 -0.15
CA PRO A 110 -20.58 12.55 0.55
C PRO A 110 -21.88 13.09 1.16
N PRO A 111 -22.86 12.22 1.46
CA PRO A 111 -24.12 12.63 2.06
C PRO A 111 -23.89 13.44 3.34
N ALA A 112 -24.70 14.48 3.57
CA ALA A 112 -24.56 15.36 4.74
C ALA A 112 -24.68 14.64 6.10
N SER A 113 -25.21 13.41 6.12
CA SER A 113 -25.23 12.55 7.31
C SER A 113 -23.84 12.02 7.70
N GLN A 114 -22.86 12.11 6.81
CA GLN A 114 -21.51 11.63 7.01
C GLN A 114 -20.62 12.76 7.53
N ASP A 115 -20.26 12.68 8.81
CA ASP A 115 -19.42 13.67 9.48
C ASP A 115 -17.96 13.21 9.42
N LEU A 116 -17.23 13.72 8.43
CA LEU A 116 -15.84 13.36 8.21
C LEU A 116 -14.93 14.35 8.95
N PRO A 117 -13.90 13.88 9.67
CA PRO A 117 -12.89 14.77 10.21
C PRO A 117 -12.22 15.61 9.12
N ASP A 118 -11.93 16.88 9.39
CA ASP A 118 -11.30 17.79 8.43
C ASP A 118 -9.99 17.24 7.81
N TRP A 119 -9.23 16.46 8.59
CA TRP A 119 -7.97 15.86 8.13
C TRP A 119 -8.18 14.69 7.17
N ALA A 120 -9.38 14.10 7.13
CA ALA A 120 -9.69 12.91 6.34
C ALA A 120 -10.09 13.24 4.90
N VAL A 121 -10.32 14.51 4.57
CA VAL A 121 -10.78 14.93 3.24
C VAL A 121 -9.82 15.97 2.65
N TRP A 122 -9.36 15.72 1.43
CA TRP A 122 -8.61 16.71 0.66
C TRP A 122 -9.40 17.13 -0.58
N ASN A 123 -9.80 18.40 -0.59
CA ASN A 123 -10.45 19.09 -1.71
C ASN A 123 -11.66 18.36 -2.33
N ASP A 124 -12.42 17.63 -1.51
CA ASP A 124 -13.58 16.83 -1.94
C ASP A 124 -13.22 15.79 -3.01
N MET A 125 -11.98 15.30 -3.03
CA MET A 125 -11.47 14.39 -4.07
C MET A 125 -10.75 13.18 -3.51
N VAL A 126 -10.05 13.33 -2.38
CA VAL A 126 -9.27 12.26 -1.76
C VAL A 126 -9.76 12.09 -0.33
N TYR A 127 -10.11 10.85 0.02
CA TYR A 127 -10.73 10.53 1.30
C TYR A 127 -9.91 9.47 2.02
N ALA A 128 -9.36 9.82 3.17
CA ALA A 128 -8.78 8.85 4.09
C ALA A 128 -9.89 8.00 4.69
N PHE A 129 -9.64 6.69 4.83
CA PHE A 129 -10.60 5.77 5.47
C PHE A 129 -9.91 4.79 6.43
N THR A 130 -8.60 4.94 6.67
CA THR A 130 -7.83 4.19 7.66
C THR A 130 -6.84 5.10 8.38
N GLN A 131 -6.37 4.65 9.54
CA GLN A 131 -5.18 5.14 10.22
C GLN A 131 -4.30 3.94 10.52
N GLU A 132 -3.16 3.83 9.83
CA GLU A 132 -2.32 2.64 9.88
C GLU A 132 -0.90 3.03 10.35
N PRO A 133 -0.51 2.66 11.58
CA PRO A 133 0.82 2.96 12.09
C PRO A 133 1.88 2.08 11.41
N ALA A 134 2.99 2.70 11.04
CA ALA A 134 4.21 2.01 10.61
C ALA A 134 5.11 1.73 11.80
N GLY A 135 5.61 0.50 11.87
CA GLY A 135 6.56 0.06 12.88
C GLY A 135 7.66 -0.80 12.28
N PHE A 136 8.31 -1.60 13.11
CA PHE A 136 9.19 -2.66 12.64
C PHE A 136 8.83 -3.99 13.27
N VAL A 137 8.95 -5.05 12.47
CA VAL A 137 8.71 -6.42 12.88
C VAL A 137 10.06 -7.11 13.02
N ILE A 138 10.25 -7.84 14.11
CA ILE A 138 11.48 -8.59 14.37
C ILE A 138 11.20 -10.08 14.55
N SER A 139 12.11 -10.93 14.08
CA SER A 139 12.03 -12.38 14.32
C SER A 139 12.37 -12.70 15.78
N ASN A 140 11.49 -13.42 16.48
CA ASN A 140 11.71 -13.82 17.87
C ASN A 140 12.94 -14.74 17.99
N ALA A 141 13.12 -15.66 17.04
CA ALA A 141 14.27 -16.57 17.00
C ALA A 141 15.59 -15.82 16.71
N LEU A 142 15.58 -14.90 15.75
CA LEU A 142 16.80 -14.15 15.40
C LEU A 142 17.11 -13.01 16.37
N PHE A 143 16.24 -12.74 17.34
CA PHE A 143 16.51 -11.86 18.49
C PHE A 143 16.70 -12.61 19.82
N GLU A 144 16.67 -13.94 19.83
CA GLU A 144 16.90 -14.73 21.05
C GLU A 144 18.22 -14.35 21.73
N GLY A 145 18.16 -14.07 23.04
CA GLY A 145 19.31 -13.64 23.84
C GLY A 145 19.74 -12.18 23.64
N LEU A 146 19.03 -11.40 22.82
CA LEU A 146 19.28 -9.96 22.63
C LEU A 146 18.18 -9.11 23.28
N PRO A 147 18.50 -7.89 23.75
CA PRO A 147 17.47 -6.92 24.12
C PRO A 147 16.58 -6.58 22.92
N ILE A 148 15.26 -6.60 23.13
CA ILE A 148 14.28 -6.23 22.10
C ILE A 148 14.28 -4.70 21.92
N PRO A 149 14.59 -4.17 20.73
CA PRO A 149 14.62 -2.72 20.51
C PRO A 149 13.21 -2.13 20.61
N GLN A 150 13.09 -0.99 21.27
CA GLN A 150 11.83 -0.24 21.46
C GLN A 150 11.77 1.05 20.65
N ASN A 151 12.86 1.41 19.96
CA ASN A 151 12.98 2.58 19.09
C ASN A 151 14.13 2.40 18.10
N ARG A 152 14.25 3.34 17.15
CA ARG A 152 15.29 3.30 16.11
C ARG A 152 16.71 3.32 16.66
N GLN A 153 16.98 4.03 17.75
CA GLN A 153 18.32 4.09 18.35
C GLN A 153 18.74 2.74 18.94
N GLN A 154 17.81 2.04 19.59
CA GLN A 154 18.05 0.68 20.10
C GLN A 154 18.18 -0.32 18.95
N LEU A 155 17.40 -0.17 17.87
CA LEU A 155 17.53 -0.99 16.66
C LEU A 155 18.91 -0.80 16.02
N ILE A 156 19.37 0.44 15.83
CA ILE A 156 20.73 0.76 15.37
C ILE A 156 21.78 0.05 16.23
N SER A 157 21.63 0.11 17.55
CA SER A 157 22.58 -0.49 18.49
C SER A 157 22.62 -2.01 18.34
N ALA A 158 21.45 -2.66 18.27
CA ALA A 158 21.34 -4.10 18.06
C ALA A 158 22.01 -4.53 16.75
N LEU A 159 21.68 -3.85 15.64
CA LEU A 159 22.22 -4.15 14.31
C LEU A 159 23.73 -4.03 14.26
N ARG A 160 24.30 -2.96 14.85
CA ARG A 160 25.75 -2.72 14.84
C ARG A 160 26.56 -3.66 15.71
N GLN A 161 26.01 -4.05 16.85
CA GLN A 161 26.73 -4.91 17.80
C GLN A 161 26.75 -6.37 17.35
N ASN A 162 25.87 -6.76 16.42
CA ASN A 162 25.71 -8.14 15.98
C ASN A 162 25.68 -8.26 14.44
N PRO A 163 26.67 -7.74 13.69
CA PRO A 163 26.62 -7.67 12.24
C PRO A 163 26.54 -9.07 11.59
N ASP A 164 27.28 -10.05 12.10
CA ASP A 164 27.25 -11.43 11.57
C ASP A 164 25.88 -12.09 11.71
N ARG A 165 25.09 -11.68 12.72
CA ARG A 165 23.74 -12.21 12.95
C ARG A 165 22.71 -11.59 12.00
N PHE A 166 22.92 -10.36 11.56
CA PHE A 166 21.94 -9.57 10.81
C PHE A 166 22.30 -9.34 9.34
N LYS A 167 23.52 -9.66 8.91
CA LYS A 167 23.94 -9.56 7.51
C LYS A 167 23.05 -10.42 6.60
N GLY A 168 22.48 -9.80 5.57
CA GLY A 168 21.53 -10.41 4.63
C GLY A 168 20.15 -10.70 5.24
N ARG A 169 19.84 -10.17 6.43
CA ARG A 169 18.61 -10.47 7.18
C ARG A 169 17.84 -9.23 7.61
N VAL A 170 18.03 -8.12 6.91
CA VAL A 170 17.29 -6.87 7.12
C VAL A 170 16.49 -6.57 5.86
N GLY A 171 15.19 -6.35 6.01
CA GLY A 171 14.27 -5.99 4.94
C GLY A 171 13.72 -4.59 5.14
N THR A 172 13.59 -3.85 4.04
CA THR A 172 12.83 -2.59 4.00
C THR A 172 12.32 -2.32 2.58
N TYR A 173 11.59 -1.23 2.38
CA TYR A 173 11.03 -0.90 1.07
C TYR A 173 12.09 -0.45 0.05
N ASP A 174 11.93 -0.89 -1.20
CA ASP A 174 12.46 -0.17 -2.35
C ASP A 174 11.60 1.08 -2.60
N ILE A 175 12.09 2.24 -2.18
CA ILE A 175 11.36 3.53 -2.31
C ILE A 175 11.13 3.96 -3.76
N ARG A 176 11.74 3.28 -4.75
CA ARG A 176 11.52 3.54 -6.18
C ARG A 176 10.30 2.79 -6.72
N LYS A 177 9.90 1.72 -6.03
CA LYS A 177 8.75 0.87 -6.38
C LYS A 177 7.57 1.12 -5.44
N SER A 178 7.84 1.24 -4.14
CA SER A 178 6.83 1.45 -3.10
C SER A 178 6.72 2.93 -2.73
N GLY A 179 5.61 3.55 -3.11
CA GLY A 179 5.23 4.90 -2.72
C GLY A 179 4.87 5.00 -1.24
N ALA A 180 4.34 3.93 -0.63
CA ALA A 180 4.24 3.86 0.83
C ALA A 180 5.62 3.86 1.49
N GLY A 181 6.56 3.09 0.96
CA GLY A 181 7.97 3.13 1.38
C GLY A 181 8.60 4.52 1.24
N TYR A 182 8.36 5.18 0.12
CA TYR A 182 8.81 6.57 -0.12
C TYR A 182 8.16 7.55 0.87
N LEU A 183 6.86 7.43 1.11
CA LEU A 183 6.14 8.23 2.10
C LEU A 183 6.77 8.05 3.50
N PHE A 184 6.97 6.83 3.95
CA PHE A 184 7.60 6.58 5.25
C PHE A 184 9.01 7.12 5.34
N ALA A 185 9.84 6.89 4.31
CA ALA A 185 11.21 7.40 4.26
C ALA A 185 11.26 8.94 4.35
N THR A 186 10.39 9.62 3.61
CA THR A 186 10.34 11.10 3.64
C THR A 186 9.82 11.64 4.97
N GLN A 187 8.83 10.98 5.59
CA GLN A 187 8.35 11.40 6.91
C GLN A 187 9.38 11.11 8.01
N ASP A 188 10.06 9.96 7.98
CA ASP A 188 11.13 9.62 8.92
C ASP A 188 12.27 10.64 8.84
N ALA A 189 12.73 10.95 7.62
CA ALA A 189 13.82 11.90 7.40
C ALA A 189 13.47 13.33 7.87
N ARG A 190 12.18 13.68 7.91
CA ARG A 190 11.68 14.95 8.47
C ARG A 190 11.56 14.90 9.99
N ALA A 191 11.22 13.74 10.56
CA ALA A 191 10.98 13.57 11.98
C ALA A 191 12.27 13.44 12.80
N SER A 192 13.32 12.78 12.26
CA SER A 192 14.55 12.55 13.01
C SER A 192 15.77 12.29 12.13
N ASP A 193 16.91 12.91 12.46
CA ASP A 193 18.22 12.59 11.87
C ASP A 193 18.67 11.15 12.13
N THR A 194 18.08 10.48 13.14
CA THR A 194 18.31 9.05 13.44
C THR A 194 18.00 8.17 12.23
N TYR A 195 17.06 8.59 11.37
CA TYR A 195 16.71 7.89 10.14
C TYR A 195 17.94 7.66 9.23
N TRP A 196 18.72 8.70 8.96
CA TRP A 196 19.90 8.57 8.09
C TRP A 196 20.94 7.62 8.66
N ARG A 197 21.12 7.65 9.98
CA ARG A 197 22.03 6.74 10.68
C ARG A 197 21.54 5.29 10.62
N LEU A 198 20.23 5.07 10.76
CA LEU A 198 19.63 3.75 10.61
C LEU A 198 19.81 3.23 9.18
N THR A 199 19.48 4.03 8.18
CA THR A 199 19.64 3.66 6.76
C THR A 199 21.09 3.32 6.41
N GLU A 200 22.07 4.08 6.91
CA GLU A 200 23.49 3.76 6.75
C GLU A 200 23.82 2.39 7.35
N VAL A 201 23.40 2.12 8.59
CA VAL A 201 23.66 0.84 9.27
C VAL A 201 23.00 -0.32 8.54
N MET A 202 21.72 -0.19 8.18
CA MET A 202 21.02 -1.21 7.40
C MET A 202 21.72 -1.45 6.07
N GLY A 203 22.19 -0.40 5.38
CA GLY A 203 22.92 -0.51 4.12
C GLY A 203 24.23 -1.31 4.22
N THR A 204 24.90 -1.29 5.37
CA THR A 204 26.11 -2.12 5.60
C THR A 204 25.81 -3.62 5.84
N LEU A 205 24.54 -3.99 5.97
CA LEU A 205 24.09 -5.35 6.28
C LEU A 205 23.47 -6.06 5.08
N ASP A 206 23.72 -5.59 3.85
CA ASP A 206 23.18 -6.16 2.61
C ASP A 206 21.65 -6.38 2.66
N PRO A 207 20.85 -5.30 2.85
CA PRO A 207 19.42 -5.44 3.08
C PRO A 207 18.68 -5.85 1.81
N THR A 208 17.64 -6.66 1.95
CA THR A 208 16.71 -6.98 0.87
C THR A 208 15.67 -5.87 0.74
N LEU A 209 15.40 -5.43 -0.49
CA LEU A 209 14.44 -4.36 -0.78
C LEU A 209 13.16 -4.92 -1.39
N TYR A 210 12.01 -4.51 -0.84
CA TYR A 210 10.70 -5.07 -1.19
C TYR A 210 9.75 -4.00 -1.76
N CYS A 211 8.77 -4.42 -2.57
CA CYS A 211 7.64 -3.57 -2.90
C CYS A 211 6.66 -3.47 -1.74
N CYS A 212 6.52 -4.58 -0.99
CA CYS A 212 5.26 -4.93 -0.35
C CYS A 212 5.48 -5.38 1.11
N ALA A 213 4.52 -5.05 1.98
CA ALA A 213 4.61 -5.37 3.41
C ALA A 213 4.52 -6.88 3.68
N SER A 214 3.61 -7.56 2.98
CA SER A 214 3.34 -8.99 3.17
C SER A 214 4.57 -9.85 2.89
N GLU A 215 5.29 -9.59 1.80
CA GLU A 215 6.55 -10.29 1.49
C GLU A 215 7.59 -10.13 2.60
N MET A 216 7.77 -8.92 3.13
CA MET A 216 8.69 -8.69 4.26
C MET A 216 8.28 -9.46 5.52
N ILE A 217 6.98 -9.52 5.81
CA ILE A 217 6.46 -10.24 6.99
C ILE A 217 6.63 -11.75 6.80
N ASP A 218 6.36 -12.27 5.61
CA ASP A 218 6.52 -13.68 5.28
C ASP A 218 7.98 -14.12 5.41
N ASP A 219 8.94 -13.31 4.97
CA ASP A 219 10.36 -13.62 5.13
C ASP A 219 10.83 -13.56 6.59
N VAL A 220 10.19 -12.74 7.44
CA VAL A 220 10.40 -12.83 8.91
C VAL A 220 9.83 -14.13 9.47
N VAL A 221 8.62 -14.52 9.05
CA VAL A 221 7.93 -15.76 9.46
C VAL A 221 8.71 -17.02 9.03
N ASN A 222 9.39 -16.96 7.88
CA ASN A 222 10.22 -18.03 7.33
C ASN A 222 11.63 -18.06 7.92
N GLY A 223 12.00 -17.04 8.71
CA GLY A 223 13.30 -16.94 9.36
C GLY A 223 14.43 -16.46 8.45
N GLU A 224 14.08 -15.90 7.28
CA GLU A 224 15.02 -15.28 6.34
C GLU A 224 15.39 -13.88 6.81
N LEU A 225 14.41 -13.09 7.25
CA LEU A 225 14.62 -11.77 7.84
C LEU A 225 14.60 -11.81 9.37
N ALA A 226 15.55 -11.09 9.97
CA ALA A 226 15.56 -10.75 11.38
C ALA A 226 14.74 -9.49 11.66
N VAL A 227 14.75 -8.53 10.73
CA VAL A 227 14.09 -7.23 10.86
C VAL A 227 13.40 -6.88 9.55
N ALA A 228 12.13 -6.49 9.63
CA ALA A 228 11.40 -5.79 8.58
C ALA A 228 11.07 -4.37 9.06
N TYR A 229 11.66 -3.36 8.43
CA TYR A 229 11.56 -1.96 8.85
C TYR A 229 10.51 -1.16 8.06
N ASN A 230 9.73 -0.35 8.78
CA ASN A 230 8.61 0.47 8.31
C ASN A 230 7.40 -0.29 7.77
N VAL A 231 7.18 -1.53 8.22
CA VAL A 231 5.98 -2.30 7.87
C VAL A 231 4.73 -1.77 8.56
N LEU A 232 3.58 -1.91 7.89
CA LEU A 232 2.28 -1.60 8.48
C LEU A 232 1.95 -2.60 9.58
N ALA A 233 1.72 -2.11 10.80
CA ALA A 233 1.39 -2.97 11.93
C ALA A 233 0.10 -3.77 11.69
N SER A 234 -0.87 -3.18 10.99
CA SER A 234 -2.14 -3.81 10.61
C SER A 234 -1.97 -5.12 9.82
N TYR A 235 -0.88 -5.26 9.07
CA TYR A 235 -0.58 -6.48 8.31
C TYR A 235 -0.01 -7.55 9.23
N ALA A 236 0.96 -7.17 10.06
CA ALA A 236 1.58 -8.08 11.01
C ALA A 236 0.55 -8.60 12.06
N GLU A 237 -0.35 -7.74 12.53
CA GLU A 237 -1.42 -8.09 13.50
C GLU A 237 -2.45 -9.10 12.97
N LYS A 238 -2.58 -9.26 11.65
CA LYS A 238 -3.49 -10.27 11.07
C LYS A 238 -2.77 -11.51 10.57
N SER A 239 -1.44 -11.57 10.69
CA SER A 239 -0.70 -12.78 10.34
C SER A 239 -1.14 -13.95 11.23
N PRO A 240 -1.33 -15.17 10.67
CA PRO A 240 -1.60 -16.36 11.47
C PRO A 240 -0.36 -16.86 12.25
N HIS A 241 0.81 -16.26 12.02
CA HIS A 241 2.11 -16.66 12.58
C HIS A 241 2.69 -15.63 13.56
N GLN A 242 1.83 -14.92 14.30
CA GLN A 242 2.23 -13.90 15.27
C GLN A 242 3.14 -14.42 16.39
N ASP A 243 3.15 -15.71 16.66
CA ASP A 243 4.04 -16.35 17.63
C ASP A 243 5.53 -16.30 17.21
N LYS A 244 5.81 -16.10 15.91
CA LYS A 244 7.18 -16.11 15.36
C LYS A 244 7.89 -14.76 15.42
N PHE A 245 7.18 -13.66 15.61
CA PHE A 245 7.76 -12.32 15.56
C PHE A 245 7.21 -11.40 16.65
N THR A 246 7.84 -10.24 16.82
CA THR A 246 7.37 -9.17 17.68
C THR A 246 7.16 -7.92 16.84
N ILE A 247 5.99 -7.30 16.96
CA ILE A 247 5.67 -6.00 16.36
C ILE A 247 6.13 -4.91 17.31
N ILE A 248 6.91 -3.95 16.83
CA ILE A 248 7.35 -2.80 17.62
C ILE A 248 6.84 -1.53 16.96
N LEU A 249 5.98 -0.83 17.69
CA LEU A 249 5.67 0.57 17.43
C LEU A 249 6.73 1.43 18.13
N PRO A 250 7.57 2.15 17.38
CA PRO A 250 8.73 2.83 17.95
C PRO A 250 8.31 3.91 18.96
N SER A 251 8.91 3.87 20.16
CA SER A 251 8.66 4.81 21.26
C SER A 251 9.17 6.24 21.02
N ASP A 252 10.09 6.42 20.07
CA ASP A 252 10.54 7.72 19.59
C ASP A 252 9.44 8.43 18.79
N PHE A 253 8.90 7.74 17.78
CA PHE A 253 7.69 8.12 17.06
C PHE A 253 7.25 6.99 16.13
N SER A 254 5.95 6.90 15.89
CA SER A 254 5.36 6.05 14.85
C SER A 254 4.72 6.94 13.79
N ILE A 255 5.03 6.71 12.52
CA ILE A 255 4.34 7.38 11.41
C ILE A 255 2.99 6.72 11.24
N VAL A 256 1.93 7.51 11.09
CA VAL A 256 0.58 7.01 10.77
C VAL A 256 0.28 7.36 9.32
N MET A 257 0.16 6.35 8.47
CA MET A 257 -0.30 6.51 7.10
C MET A 257 -1.82 6.44 7.06
N LEU A 258 -2.41 7.26 6.19
CA LEU A 258 -3.83 7.26 5.91
C LEU A 258 -4.04 6.60 4.55
N ARG A 259 -4.69 5.45 4.51
CA ARG A 259 -5.07 4.88 3.21
C ARG A 259 -6.22 5.69 2.67
N THR A 260 -6.12 6.03 1.39
CA THR A 260 -7.08 6.93 0.76
C THR A 260 -7.80 6.28 -0.40
N MET A 261 -9.00 6.76 -0.69
CA MET A 261 -9.74 6.49 -1.91
C MET A 261 -9.96 7.76 -2.71
N LEU A 262 -10.02 7.62 -4.03
CA LEU A 262 -10.52 8.63 -4.94
C LEU A 262 -11.29 7.99 -6.09
N ILE A 263 -12.17 8.78 -6.73
CA ILE A 263 -12.87 8.41 -7.96
C ILE A 263 -12.10 9.05 -9.12
N PRO A 264 -11.46 8.28 -10.02
CA PRO A 264 -10.71 8.84 -11.13
C PRO A 264 -11.65 9.40 -12.21
N LYS A 265 -11.17 10.35 -13.01
CA LYS A 265 -11.92 10.93 -14.13
C LYS A 265 -12.17 9.94 -15.27
N THR A 266 -11.41 8.85 -15.31
CA THR A 266 -11.57 7.75 -16.27
C THR A 266 -12.65 6.75 -15.85
N SER A 267 -13.23 6.88 -14.65
CA SER A 267 -14.33 6.02 -14.22
C SER A 267 -15.51 6.10 -15.19
N ASP A 268 -15.92 4.92 -15.67
CA ASP A 268 -17.07 4.72 -16.54
C ASP A 268 -18.36 4.50 -15.72
N ASN A 269 -18.25 4.20 -14.42
CA ASN A 269 -19.38 4.07 -13.50
C ASN A 269 -19.24 4.94 -12.22
N PRO A 270 -19.20 6.28 -12.36
CA PRO A 270 -18.93 7.18 -11.24
C PRO A 270 -20.04 7.19 -10.16
N ILE A 271 -21.27 6.78 -10.51
CA ILE A 271 -22.38 6.70 -9.56
C ILE A 271 -22.18 5.51 -8.62
N LEU A 272 -21.84 4.33 -9.15
CA LEU A 272 -21.55 3.16 -8.33
C LEU A 272 -20.25 3.33 -7.53
N ALA A 273 -19.26 4.02 -8.11
CA ALA A 273 -18.04 4.42 -7.42
C ALA A 273 -18.35 5.29 -6.18
N ALA A 274 -19.19 6.31 -6.34
CA ALA A 274 -19.62 7.16 -5.23
C ALA A 274 -20.36 6.37 -4.15
N ASP A 275 -21.27 5.47 -4.52
CA ASP A 275 -21.99 4.60 -3.57
C ASP A 275 -21.04 3.67 -2.79
N PHE A 276 -20.01 3.13 -3.44
CA PHE A 276 -18.96 2.36 -2.78
C PHE A 276 -18.13 3.23 -1.82
N LEU A 277 -17.69 4.41 -2.25
CA LEU A 277 -16.93 5.34 -1.43
C LEU A 277 -17.73 5.76 -0.18
N ASP A 278 -18.99 6.17 -0.36
CA ASP A 278 -19.89 6.59 0.72
C ASP A 278 -20.11 5.44 1.71
N PHE A 279 -20.29 4.23 1.22
CA PHE A 279 -20.44 3.04 2.06
C PHE A 279 -19.20 2.81 2.93
N VAL A 280 -18.00 2.86 2.35
CA VAL A 280 -16.77 2.65 3.12
C VAL A 280 -16.60 3.75 4.16
N LEU A 281 -16.81 5.01 3.78
CA LEU A 281 -16.71 6.14 4.70
C LEU A 281 -17.74 6.04 5.84
N ALA A 282 -18.92 5.48 5.61
CA ALA A 282 -19.97 5.35 6.64
C ALA A 282 -19.62 4.27 7.66
N GLN A 283 -18.88 3.23 7.24
CA GLN A 283 -18.34 2.24 8.16
C GLN A 283 -17.15 2.76 8.96
N THR A 284 -16.29 3.58 8.33
CA THR A 284 -15.11 4.14 8.98
C THR A 284 -15.48 5.24 9.97
N TYR A 285 -16.40 6.12 9.59
CA TYR A 285 -16.82 7.29 10.35
C TYR A 285 -18.32 7.22 10.65
N PRO A 286 -18.75 6.32 11.55
CA PRO A 286 -20.16 6.21 11.91
C PRO A 286 -20.63 7.53 12.56
N SER A 287 -21.75 8.06 12.08
CA SER A 287 -22.32 9.31 12.59
C SER A 287 -22.61 9.20 14.10
N GLY A 288 -22.02 10.08 14.91
CA GLY A 288 -22.35 10.24 16.33
C GLY A 288 -21.43 9.52 17.34
N VAL A 289 -20.10 9.68 17.22
CA VAL A 289 -19.17 9.47 18.34
C VAL A 289 -18.85 10.80 19.02
#